data_AF-A0AA42T0Q6-F1
#
_entry.id   AF-A0AA42T0Q6-F1
#
_cell.length_a   1.000
_cell.length_b   1.000
_cell.length_c   1.000
_cell.angle_alpha   90.00
_cell.angle_beta   90.00
_cell.angle_gamma   90.00
#
_symmetry.space_group_name_H-M   'P 1'
#
loop_
_entity.id
_entity.type
_entity.pdbx_description
1 polymer ?
#
loop_
_entity_poly.entity_id
_entity_poly.type
_entity_poly.pdbx_seq_one_letter_code
_entity_poly.pdbx_strand_id
1 'polypeptide(L)' 'MNAVELYEAAFDSANDYAEPTAEYVQQYADGAFDLAVSADAAEKIAVIRRGWLALVESGEADSNKKYHTVTAPLEEIEL' A
#
# COMPACT_ATOMS: atom_id res chain seq x y z
N MET A 1 12.52 -3.16 -6.45
CA MET A 1 11.15 -3.11 -5.94
C MET A 1 10.69 -1.67 -5.99
N ASN A 2 9.54 -1.37 -6.58
CA ASN A 2 8.90 -0.05 -6.53
C ASN A 2 7.73 -0.04 -5.53
N ALA A 3 7.11 1.12 -5.30
CA ALA A 3 6.01 1.25 -4.32
C ALA A 3 4.76 0.44 -4.68
N VAL A 4 4.51 0.20 -5.98
CA VAL A 4 3.42 -0.68 -6.44
C VAL A 4 3.68 -2.12 -6.00
N GLU A 5 4.87 -2.64 -6.30
CA GLU A 5 5.30 -3.99 -5.93
C GLU A 5 5.31 -4.19 -4.40
N LEU A 6 5.78 -3.19 -3.66
CA LEU A 6 5.76 -3.21 -2.19
C LEU A 6 4.32 -3.23 -1.65
N TYR A 7 3.43 -2.38 -2.18
CA TYR A 7 2.02 -2.36 -1.78
C TYR A 7 1.33 -3.71 -2.05
N GLU A 8 1.53 -4.27 -3.23
CA GLU A 8 0.93 -5.56 -3.60
C GLU A 8 1.43 -6.69 -2.72
N ALA A 9 2.73 -6.69 -2.38
CA ALA A 9 3.31 -7.69 -1.49
C ALA A 9 2.88 -7.51 -0.02
N ALA A 10 2.83 -6.27 0.48
CA ALA A 10 2.50 -5.97 1.88
C ALA A 10 1.01 -6.17 2.19
N PHE A 11 0.14 -6.10 1.19
CA PHE A 11 -1.30 -6.20 1.40
C PHE A 11 -1.98 -7.23 0.49
N ASP A 12 -1.26 -8.31 0.22
CA ASP A 12 -1.79 -9.52 -0.41
C ASP A 12 -2.69 -10.33 0.55
N SER A 13 -3.23 -11.44 0.05
CA SER A 13 -4.12 -12.31 0.84
C SER A 13 -3.45 -13.00 2.03
N ALA A 14 -2.11 -13.02 2.10
CA ALA A 14 -1.40 -13.52 3.29
C ALA A 14 -1.42 -12.50 4.43
N ASN A 15 -1.66 -11.22 4.12
CA ASN A 15 -1.63 -10.08 5.03
C ASN A 15 -2.98 -9.35 5.14
N ASP A 16 -4.10 -10.01 4.81
CA ASP A 16 -5.43 -9.38 4.76
C ASP A 16 -5.88 -8.71 6.08
N TYR A 17 -5.34 -9.13 7.22
CA TYR A 17 -5.64 -8.58 8.55
C TYR A 17 -4.61 -7.56 9.04
N ALA A 18 -3.56 -7.28 8.27
CA ALA A 18 -2.56 -6.29 8.66
C ALA A 18 -3.18 -4.90 8.67
N GLU A 19 -2.93 -4.15 9.75
CA GLU A 19 -3.38 -2.77 9.82
C GLU A 19 -2.51 -1.89 8.91
N PRO A 20 -3.10 -1.13 7.97
CA PRO A 20 -2.35 -0.30 7.04
C PRO A 20 -1.81 0.94 7.74
N THR A 21 -0.65 0.80 8.38
CA THR A 21 0.09 1.87 9.06
C THR A 21 1.46 2.06 8.41
N ALA A 22 2.06 3.24 8.54
CA ALA A 22 3.44 3.46 8.08
C ALA A 22 4.42 2.49 8.74
N GLU A 23 4.25 2.23 10.04
CA GLU A 23 5.09 1.30 10.79
C GLU A 23 5.03 -0.11 10.19
N TYR A 24 3.83 -0.61 9.87
CA TYR A 24 3.67 -1.91 9.22
C TYR A 24 4.38 -1.96 7.86
N VAL A 25 4.20 -0.94 7.01
CA VAL A 25 4.83 -0.89 5.68
C VAL A 25 6.36 -0.88 5.80
N GLN A 26 6.92 -0.14 6.76
CA GLN A 26 8.37 -0.12 7.00
C GLN A 26 8.88 -1.47 7.51
N GLN A 27 8.20 -2.07 8.50
CA GLN A 27 8.56 -3.37 9.06
C GLN A 27 8.48 -4.47 8.00
N TYR A 28 7.49 -4.43 7.12
CA TYR A 28 7.35 -5.39 6.03
C TYR A 28 8.45 -5.21 4.98
N ALA A 29 8.73 -3.97 4.57
CA ALA A 29 9.79 -3.68 3.60
C ALA A 29 11.17 -4.13 4.11
N ASP A 30 11.48 -3.83 5.38
CA ASP A 30 12.73 -4.24 6.03
C ASP A 30 12.80 -5.76 6.21
N GLY A 31 11.75 -6.37 6.77
CA GLY A 31 11.73 -7.79 7.11
C GLY A 31 11.63 -8.74 5.92
N ALA A 32 10.86 -8.38 4.88
CA ALA A 32 10.64 -9.23 3.71
C ALA A 32 11.63 -8.98 2.57
N PHE A 33 12.14 -7.75 2.45
CA PHE A 33 12.94 -7.33 1.29
C PHE A 33 14.26 -6.64 1.63
N ASP A 34 14.62 -6.49 2.92
CA ASP A 34 15.82 -5.74 3.35
C ASP A 34 15.85 -4.31 2.76
N LEU A 35 14.66 -3.70 2.63
CA LEU A 35 14.45 -2.40 2.01
C LEU A 35 14.07 -1.35 3.06
N ALA A 36 14.93 -0.34 3.21
CA ALA A 36 14.63 0.83 4.04
C ALA A 36 13.71 1.80 3.29
N VAL A 37 12.49 1.99 3.79
CA VAL A 37 11.51 2.94 3.23
C VAL A 37 11.37 4.14 4.16
N SER A 38 11.36 5.35 3.59
CA SER A 38 11.14 6.57 4.37
C SER A 38 9.76 6.59 5.04
N ALA A 39 9.66 7.25 6.20
CA ALA A 39 8.38 7.36 6.91
C ALA A 39 7.29 8.07 6.06
N ASP A 40 7.68 9.03 5.22
CA ASP A 40 6.77 9.73 4.30
C ASP A 40 6.23 8.79 3.20
N ALA A 41 7.11 8.02 2.56
CA ALA A 41 6.70 7.02 1.56
C ALA A 41 5.81 5.94 2.18
N ALA A 42 6.19 5.43 3.35
CA ALA A 42 5.42 4.42 4.07
C ALA A 42 4.01 4.93 4.47
N GLU A 43 3.90 6.17 4.95
CA GLU A 43 2.61 6.76 5.29
C GLU A 43 1.74 6.97 4.04
N LYS A 44 2.31 7.40 2.92
CA LYS A 44 1.57 7.52 1.64
C LYS A 44 1.00 6.18 1.19
N ILE A 45 1.79 5.11 1.24
CA ILE A 45 1.35 3.75 0.90
C ILE A 45 0.22 3.30 1.84
N ALA A 46 0.35 3.55 3.14
CA ALA A 46 -0.66 3.22 4.14
C ALA A 46 -1.98 3.99 3.92
N VAL A 47 -1.90 5.30 3.63
CA VAL A 47 -3.07 6.13 3.27
C VAL A 47 -3.78 5.58 2.04
N ILE A 48 -3.03 5.22 1.00
CA ILE A 48 -3.57 4.64 -0.23
C ILE A 48 -4.35 3.35 0.06
N ARG A 49 -3.80 2.46 0.90
CA ARG A 49 -4.50 1.23 1.32
C ARG A 49 -5.80 1.54 2.07
N ARG A 50 -5.77 2.48 3.02
CA ARG A 50 -6.98 2.89 3.77
C ARG A 50 -8.06 3.48 2.84
N GLY A 51 -7.66 4.30 1.88
CA GLY A 51 -8.57 4.84 0.87
C GLY A 51 -9.21 3.75 0.00
N TRP A 52 -8.42 2.75 -0.41
CA TRP A 52 -8.94 1.60 -1.14
C TRP A 52 -9.93 0.77 -0.31
N LEU A 53 -9.60 0.48 0.96
CA LEU A 53 -10.49 -0.26 1.86
C LEU A 53 -11.82 0.46 2.06
N ALA A 54 -11.82 1.79 2.21
CA ALA A 54 -13.05 2.57 2.32
C ALA A 54 -13.96 2.43 1.07
N LEU A 55 -13.37 2.37 -0.14
CA LEU A 55 -14.13 2.12 -1.37
C LEU A 55 -14.68 0.68 -1.44
N VAL A 56 -13.93 -0.30 -0.93
CA VAL A 56 -14.39 -1.69 -0.84
C VAL A 56 -15.59 -1.77 0.11
N GLU A 57 -15.50 -1.12 1.27
CA GLU A 57 -16.57 -1.08 2.28
C GLU A 57 -17.83 -0.35 1.76
N SER A 58 -17.67 0.71 0.97
CA SER A 58 -18.82 1.42 0.35
C SER A 58 -19.44 0.67 -0.84
N GLY A 59 -18.85 -0.45 -1.27
CA GLY A 59 -19.30 -1.21 -2.44
C GLY A 59 -18.98 -0.52 -3.77
N GLU A 60 -18.09 0.45 -3.74
CA GLU A 60 -17.73 1.28 -4.88
C GLU A 60 -16.43 0.85 -5.56
N ALA A 61 -15.69 -0.07 -4.95
CA ALA A 61 -14.43 -0.59 -5.49
C ALA A 61 -14.62 -1.28 -6.84
N ASP A 62 -13.90 -0.79 -7.84
CA ASP A 62 -13.82 -1.36 -9.18
C ASP A 62 -12.40 -1.19 -9.76
N SER A 63 -12.11 -1.85 -10.88
CA SER A 63 -10.78 -1.81 -11.50
C SER A 63 -10.34 -0.41 -11.95
N ASN A 64 -11.27 0.45 -12.38
CA ASN A 64 -10.97 1.82 -12.79
C ASN A 64 -10.61 2.68 -11.57
N LYS A 65 -11.38 2.57 -10.48
CA LYS A 65 -11.05 3.24 -9.21
C LYS A 65 -9.78 2.67 -8.60
N LYS A 66 -9.50 1.37 -8.74
CA LYS A 66 -8.23 0.78 -8.29
C LYS A 66 -7.05 1.47 -8.97
N TYR A 67 -7.10 1.65 -10.28
CA TYR A 67 -6.04 2.33 -11.01
C TYR A 67 -5.82 3.76 -10.50
N HIS A 68 -6.89 4.55 -10.37
CA HIS A 68 -6.78 5.96 -9.98
C HIS A 68 -6.50 6.20 -8.48
N THR A 69 -6.94 5.29 -7.61
CA THR A 69 -6.80 5.44 -6.14
C THR A 69 -5.58 4.71 -5.61
N VAL A 70 -5.10 3.68 -6.29
CA VAL A 70 -3.98 2.84 -5.84
C VAL A 70 -2.81 2.92 -6.80
N THR A 71 -2.96 2.43 -8.03
CA THR A 71 -1.81 2.24 -8.94
C THR A 71 -1.13 3.55 -9.33
N ALA A 72 -1.89 4.52 -9.87
CA ALA A 72 -1.32 5.78 -10.33
C ALA A 72 -0.64 6.59 -9.19
N PRO A 73 -1.23 6.73 -7.99
CA PRO A 73 -0.54 7.40 -6.88
C PRO A 73 0.71 6.68 -6.39
N LEU A 74 0.74 5.33 -6.42
CA LEU A 74 1.92 4.56 -6.01
C LEU A 74 3.09 4.72 -6.99
N GLU A 75 2.82 4.89 -8.28
CA GLU A 75 3.87 5.12 -9.30
C GLU A 75 4.65 6.44 -9.06
N GLU A 76 4.06 7.40 -8.34
CA GLU A 76 4.69 8.68 -8.00
C GLU A 76 5.54 8.62 -6.71
N ILE A 77 5.53 7.50 -5.97
CA ILE A 77 6.28 7.36 -4.72
C ILE A 77 7.67 6.78 -4.99
N GLU A 78 8.70 7.54 -4.64
CA GLU A 78 10.08 7.06 -4.57
C GLU A 78 10.34 6.39 -3.22
N LEU A 79 10.91 5.17 -3.26
CA LEU A 79 11.25 4.36 -2.08
C LEU A 79 12.70 4.56 -1.64
#